data_AF-G8Z6I1-F1
#
_entry.id   AF-G8Z6I1-F1
#
_cell.length_a   1.000
_cell.length_b   1.000
_cell.length_c   1.000
_cell.angle_alpha   90.00
_cell.angle_beta   90.00
_cell.angle_gamma   90.00
#
_symmetry.space_group_name_H-M   'P 1'
#
loop_
_entity.id
_entity.type
_entity.pdbx_description
1 polymer ?
#
loop_
_entity_poly.entity_id
_entity_poly.type
_entity_poly.pdbx_seq_one_letter_code
_entity_poly.pdbx_strand_id
1 'polypeptide(L)'
;FHTYFSFKDIFGFALLTGMLICLSTFSPNLLGDPDNFIPANPLSTPPHIKPEWYFLFAYAILRSIPNKLGGVLALLASIVILLLTPLTHTAKQRSLMFRPITKIVFWSLIAVTLILTWIG
;
A
#
# COMPACT_ATOMS: atom_id res chain seq x y z
N PHE A 1 15.21 -3.13 -26.52
CA PHE A 1 15.40 -2.78 -25.09
C PHE A 1 16.34 -1.58 -24.99
N HIS A 2 17.58 -1.73 -25.47
CA HIS A 2 18.48 -0.59 -25.68
C HIS A 2 17.84 0.51 -26.56
N THR A 3 18.34 1.73 -26.36
CA THR A 3 17.78 3.03 -26.81
C THR A 3 16.39 3.34 -26.25
N TYR A 4 15.31 2.71 -26.70
CA TYR A 4 13.95 3.14 -26.32
C TYR A 4 13.62 2.94 -24.83
N PHE A 5 13.81 1.73 -24.30
CA PHE A 5 13.50 1.46 -22.89
C PHE A 5 14.59 2.03 -21.98
N SER A 6 15.86 2.01 -22.41
CA SER A 6 16.94 2.64 -21.64
C SER A 6 16.71 4.14 -21.40
N PHE A 7 16.33 4.93 -22.42
CA PHE A 7 16.02 6.35 -22.22
C PHE A 7 14.78 6.56 -21.35
N LYS A 8 13.74 5.73 -21.53
CA LYS A 8 12.54 5.76 -20.68
C LYS A 8 12.86 5.47 -19.21
N ASP A 9 13.72 4.48 -18.96
CA ASP A 9 14.09 4.05 -17.61
C ASP A 9 14.98 5.10 -16.94
N ILE A 10 15.92 5.71 -17.67
CA ILE A 10 16.73 6.85 -17.17
C ILE A 10 15.81 8.00 -16.76
N PHE A 11 14.82 8.33 -17.59
CA PHE A 11 13.84 9.37 -17.26
C PHE A 11 13.02 9.01 -15.99
N GLY A 12 12.54 7.77 -15.90
CA GLY A 12 11.83 7.28 -14.71
C GLY A 12 12.68 7.35 -13.44
N PHE A 13 13.96 6.98 -13.53
CA PHE A 13 14.91 7.05 -12.42
C PHE A 13 15.22 8.49 -12.01
N ALA A 14 15.36 9.40 -12.98
CA ALA A 14 15.55 10.83 -12.70
C ALA A 14 14.36 11.41 -11.93
N LEU A 15 13.13 11.02 -12.30
CA LEU A 15 11.92 11.46 -11.59
C LEU A 15 11.82 10.87 -10.18
N LEU A 16 12.09 9.57 -10.01
CA LEU A 16 12.09 8.90 -8.71
C LEU A 16 13.13 9.51 -7.76
N THR A 17 14.36 9.69 -8.23
CA THR A 17 15.45 10.29 -7.44
C THR A 17 15.18 11.75 -7.12
N GLY A 18 14.64 12.53 -8.07
CA GLY A 18 14.20 13.89 -7.83
C GLY A 18 13.16 13.97 -6.69
N MET A 19 12.12 13.14 -6.73
CA MET A 19 11.12 13.07 -5.66
C MET A 19 11.72 12.68 -4.31
N LEU A 20 12.62 11.71 -4.28
CA LEU A 20 13.30 11.28 -3.05
C LEU A 20 14.20 12.37 -2.46
N ILE A 21 14.95 13.10 -3.30
CA ILE A 21 15.77 14.23 -2.88
C ILE A 21 14.87 15.33 -2.31
N CYS A 22 13.76 15.66 -2.97
CA CYS A 22 12.81 16.65 -2.47
C CYS A 22 12.26 16.26 -1.09
N LEU A 23 11.81 15.01 -0.91
CA LEU A 23 11.30 14.53 0.36
C LEU A 23 12.37 14.60 1.46
N SER A 24 13.58 14.10 1.19
CA SER A 24 14.65 14.01 2.20
C SER A 24 15.23 15.37 2.59
N THR A 25 15.29 16.33 1.67
CA THR A 25 15.88 17.65 1.92
C THR A 25 14.88 18.67 2.44
N PHE A 26 13.64 18.71 1.90
CA PHE A 26 12.65 19.70 2.31
C PHE A 26 11.75 19.25 3.46
N SER A 27 11.45 17.94 3.57
CA SER A 27 10.49 17.45 4.56
C SER A 27 10.77 15.99 4.98
N PRO A 28 11.94 15.71 5.60
CA PRO A 28 12.40 14.33 5.87
C PRO A 28 11.45 13.54 6.77
N ASN A 29 10.74 14.21 7.68
CA ASN A 29 9.86 13.57 8.65
C ASN A 29 8.37 13.58 8.23
N LEU A 30 8.05 14.01 7.00
CA LEU A 30 6.65 14.15 6.55
C LEU A 30 5.86 12.83 6.60
N LEU A 31 6.53 11.71 6.32
CA LEU A 31 5.93 10.38 6.29
C LEU A 31 6.20 9.57 7.57
N GLY A 32 6.89 10.15 8.56
CA GLY A 32 7.25 9.50 9.82
C GLY A 32 6.27 9.79 10.95
N ASP A 33 6.39 9.04 12.05
CA ASP A 33 5.63 9.28 13.27
C ASP A 33 6.53 9.98 14.31
N PRO A 34 6.10 11.12 14.91
CA PRO A 34 6.88 11.80 15.95
C PRO A 34 7.16 10.92 17.18
N ASP A 35 6.30 9.95 17.50
CA ASP A 35 6.47 9.08 18.67
C ASP A 35 7.74 8.22 18.55
N ASN A 36 8.23 7.95 17.33
CA ASN A 36 9.45 7.18 17.08
C ASN A 36 10.75 7.93 17.47
N PHE A 37 10.68 9.23 17.78
CA PHE A 37 11.83 9.97 18.32
C PHE A 37 11.97 9.82 19.85
N ILE A 38 10.96 9.25 20.52
CA ILE A 38 11.01 8.97 21.95
C ILE A 38 11.60 7.56 22.14
N PRO A 39 12.59 7.37 23.03
CA PRO A 39 13.12 6.04 23.32
C PRO A 39 12.02 5.07 23.80
N ALA A 40 12.10 3.82 23.34
CA ALA A 40 11.09 2.81 23.66
C ALA A 40 10.99 2.55 25.17
N ASN A 41 9.75 2.58 25.69
CA ASN A 41 9.45 2.24 27.08
C ASN A 41 8.46 1.06 27.14
N PRO A 42 8.89 -0.15 27.56
CA PRO A 42 8.02 -1.33 27.63
C PRO A 42 6.81 -1.18 28.56
N LEU A 43 6.85 -0.24 29.51
CA LEU A 43 5.80 -0.02 30.52
C LEU A 43 4.76 1.02 30.09
N SER A 44 4.98 1.70 28.96
CA SER A 44 4.14 2.82 28.50
C SER A 44 3.82 2.68 27.02
N THR A 45 2.53 2.57 26.69
CA THR A 45 2.04 2.59 25.31
C THR A 45 1.58 4.00 24.92
N PRO A 46 2.03 4.55 23.77
CA PRO A 46 1.48 5.79 23.24
C PRO A 46 -0.04 5.69 23.00
N PRO A 47 -0.79 6.80 23.16
CA PRO A 47 -2.25 6.78 23.09
C PRO A 47 -2.81 6.44 21.70
N HIS A 48 -2.09 6.76 20.61
CA HIS A 48 -2.52 6.54 19.23
C HIS A 48 -1.52 5.70 18.43
N ILE A 49 -1.12 4.56 18.98
CA ILE A 49 -0.18 3.65 18.31
C ILE A 49 -0.73 3.14 16.96
N LYS A 50 0.06 3.35 15.90
CA LYS A 50 -0.24 2.92 14.53
C LYS A 50 1.05 2.50 13.84
N PRO A 51 1.00 1.63 12.82
CA PRO A 51 2.16 1.31 12.02
C PRO A 51 2.45 2.43 11.01
N GLU A 52 3.52 2.28 10.25
CA GLU A 52 3.84 3.18 9.14
C GLU A 52 2.73 3.20 8.07
N TRP A 53 2.65 4.31 7.34
CA TRP A 53 1.54 4.62 6.43
C TRP A 53 1.24 3.52 5.39
N TYR A 54 2.26 2.81 4.91
CA TYR A 54 2.11 1.75 3.91
C TYR A 54 1.52 0.45 4.46
N PHE A 55 1.42 0.31 5.78
CA PHE A 55 0.74 -0.82 6.44
C PHE A 55 -0.69 -0.49 6.91
N LEU A 56 -1.13 0.77 6.84
CA LEU A 56 -2.41 1.20 7.40
C LEU A 56 -3.61 0.45 6.78
N PHE A 57 -3.57 0.14 5.48
CA PHE A 57 -4.67 -0.62 4.86
C PHE A 57 -4.87 -2.00 5.50
N ALA A 58 -3.78 -2.72 5.81
CA ALA A 58 -3.81 -4.03 6.42
C ALA A 58 -4.16 -3.95 7.91
N TYR A 59 -3.68 -2.89 8.57
CA TYR A 59 -4.03 -2.57 9.96
C TYR A 59 -5.52 -2.26 10.13
N ALA A 60 -6.13 -1.53 9.19
CA ALA A 60 -7.57 -1.30 9.17
C ALA A 60 -8.36 -2.62 9.05
N ILE A 61 -7.92 -3.54 8.17
CA ILE A 61 -8.53 -4.87 8.03
C ILE A 61 -8.42 -5.67 9.34
N LEU A 62 -7.24 -5.67 9.98
CA LEU A 62 -7.00 -6.35 11.26
C LEU A 62 -7.97 -5.87 12.35
N ARG A 63 -8.15 -4.55 12.49
CA ARG A 63 -9.03 -3.95 13.52
C ARG A 63 -10.52 -4.08 13.20
N SER A 64 -10.88 -4.31 11.94
CA SER A 64 -12.29 -4.45 11.54
C SER A 64 -12.94 -5.74 12.04
N ILE A 65 -12.15 -6.74 12.44
CA ILE A 65 -12.64 -8.04 12.90
C ILE A 65 -12.52 -8.11 14.44
N PRO A 66 -13.64 -8.21 15.19
CA PRO A 66 -13.64 -8.28 16.65
C PRO A 66 -13.25 -9.67 17.18
N ASN A 67 -12.26 -10.31 16.57
CA ASN A 67 -11.71 -11.61 16.97
C ASN A 67 -10.20 -11.62 16.70
N LYS A 68 -9.40 -12.01 17.70
CA LYS A 68 -7.93 -11.99 17.60
C LYS A 68 -7.39 -12.89 16.48
N LEU A 69 -7.87 -14.12 16.40
CA LEU A 69 -7.43 -15.08 15.38
C LEU A 69 -7.97 -14.70 14.00
N GLY A 70 -9.25 -14.31 13.93
CA GLY A 70 -9.89 -13.87 12.68
C GLY A 70 -9.20 -12.64 12.07
N GLY A 71 -8.86 -11.64 12.88
CA GLY A 71 -8.14 -10.45 12.43
C GLY A 71 -6.75 -10.78 11.86
N VAL A 72 -5.98 -11.63 12.56
CA VAL A 72 -4.64 -12.04 12.08
C VAL A 72 -4.74 -12.82 10.76
N LEU A 73 -5.70 -13.75 10.66
CA LEU A 73 -5.94 -14.49 9.41
C LEU A 73 -6.36 -13.56 8.27
N ALA A 74 -7.21 -12.57 8.52
CA ALA A 74 -7.63 -11.62 7.51
C ALA A 74 -6.50 -10.69 7.05
N LEU A 75 -5.65 -10.24 7.98
CA LEU A 75 -4.44 -9.49 7.63
C LEU A 75 -3.55 -10.31 6.69
N LEU A 76 -3.25 -11.56 7.02
CA LEU A 76 -2.44 -12.42 6.17
C LEU A 76 -3.12 -12.68 4.82
N ALA A 77 -4.44 -12.94 4.84
CA ALA A 77 -5.23 -13.14 3.63
C ALA A 77 -5.21 -11.92 2.70
N SER A 78 -5.15 -10.69 3.24
CA SER A 78 -5.12 -9.46 2.44
C SER A 78 -3.92 -9.39 1.48
N ILE A 79 -2.81 -10.05 1.83
CA ILE A 79 -1.61 -10.14 1.01
C ILE A 79 -1.63 -11.43 0.18
N VAL A 80 -1.93 -12.57 0.81
CA VAL A 80 -1.92 -13.89 0.15
C VAL A 80 -2.93 -14.00 -0.98
N ILE A 81 -4.05 -13.27 -0.92
CA ILE A 81 -5.06 -13.25 -1.98
C ILE A 81 -4.50 -12.82 -3.34
N LEU A 82 -3.40 -12.06 -3.38
CA LEU A 82 -2.72 -11.69 -4.62
C LEU A 82 -2.21 -12.92 -5.39
N LEU A 83 -1.85 -14.00 -4.70
CA LEU A 83 -1.42 -15.26 -5.33
C LEU A 83 -2.57 -16.02 -5.99
N LEU A 84 -3.82 -15.74 -5.60
CA LEU A 84 -5.02 -16.34 -6.20
C LEU A 84 -5.48 -15.59 -7.46
N THR A 85 -4.91 -14.42 -7.75
CA THR A 85 -5.28 -13.61 -8.93
C THR A 85 -5.14 -14.33 -10.28
N PRO A 86 -4.10 -15.12 -10.59
CA PRO A 86 -4.05 -15.86 -11.84
C PRO A 86 -5.10 -16.98 -11.92
N LEU A 87 -5.41 -17.62 -10.79
CA LEU A 87 -6.35 -18.76 -10.73
C LEU A 87 -7.81 -18.33 -10.87
N THR A 88 -8.13 -17.10 -10.48
CA THR A 88 -9.50 -16.55 -10.51
C THR A 88 -9.80 -15.76 -11.79
N HIS A 89 -8.88 -15.75 -12.77
CA HIS A 89 -9.07 -15.05 -14.03
C HIS A 89 -10.07 -15.78 -14.94
N THR A 90 -11.29 -15.25 -15.05
CA THR A 90 -12.37 -15.86 -15.86
C THR A 90 -12.49 -15.32 -17.28
N ALA A 91 -11.82 -14.21 -17.59
CA ALA A 91 -12.00 -13.54 -18.87
C ALA A 91 -11.20 -14.19 -20.00
N LYS A 92 -11.76 -14.15 -21.21
CA LYS A 92 -11.04 -14.57 -22.43
C LYS A 92 -9.97 -13.58 -22.88
N GLN A 93 -10.04 -12.34 -22.39
CA GLN A 93 -9.08 -11.27 -22.70
C GLN A 93 -8.18 -11.00 -21.50
N ARG A 94 -6.86 -11.06 -21.73
CA ARG A 94 -5.83 -10.83 -20.71
C ARG A 94 -5.85 -9.41 -20.13
N SER A 95 -6.00 -8.39 -20.98
CA SER A 95 -5.93 -6.98 -20.57
C SER A 95 -7.28 -6.41 -20.14
N LEU A 96 -7.26 -5.42 -19.26
CA LEU A 96 -8.43 -4.62 -18.88
C LEU A 96 -8.77 -3.51 -19.89
N MET A 97 -7.95 -3.29 -20.93
CA MET A 97 -8.09 -2.17 -21.87
C MET A 97 -9.50 -2.10 -22.48
N PHE A 98 -10.04 -3.23 -22.93
CA PHE A 98 -11.34 -3.35 -23.60
C PHE A 98 -12.46 -3.91 -22.71
N ARG A 99 -12.29 -3.89 -21.39
CA ARG A 99 -13.24 -4.44 -20.42
C ARG A 99 -13.77 -3.34 -19.49
N PRO A 100 -14.77 -2.54 -19.92
CA PRO A 100 -15.20 -1.33 -19.19
C PRO A 100 -15.69 -1.64 -17.77
N ILE A 101 -16.52 -2.67 -17.60
CA ILE A 101 -17.05 -3.08 -16.28
C ILE A 101 -15.91 -3.45 -15.33
N THR A 102 -14.97 -4.30 -15.77
CA THR A 102 -13.83 -4.71 -14.94
C THR A 102 -12.88 -3.55 -14.65
N LYS A 103 -12.75 -2.58 -15.56
CA LYS A 103 -11.97 -1.36 -15.34
C LYS A 103 -12.56 -0.51 -14.21
N ILE A 104 -13.89 -0.38 -14.14
CA ILE A 104 -14.57 0.29 -13.02
C ILE A 104 -14.31 -0.45 -11.72
N VAL A 105 -14.43 -1.78 -11.70
CA VAL A 105 -14.14 -2.60 -10.51
C VAL A 105 -12.68 -2.43 -10.05
N PHE A 106 -11.72 -2.40 -10.97
CA PHE A 106 -10.32 -2.17 -10.63
C PHE A 106 -10.08 -0.79 -9.98
N TRP A 107 -10.68 0.27 -10.52
CA TRP A 107 -10.57 1.60 -9.90
C TRP A 107 -11.31 1.68 -8.56
N SER A 108 -12.43 0.97 -8.41
CA SER A 108 -13.10 0.86 -7.10
C SER A 108 -12.23 0.15 -6.07
N LEU A 109 -11.47 -0.88 -6.47
CA LEU A 109 -10.52 -1.56 -5.59
C LEU A 109 -9.42 -0.59 -5.11
N ILE A 110 -8.85 0.21 -6.01
CA ILE A 110 -7.87 1.25 -5.66
C ILE A 110 -8.47 2.24 -4.66
N ALA A 111 -9.68 2.74 -4.94
CA ALA A 111 -10.36 3.68 -4.05
C ALA A 111 -10.60 3.08 -2.65
N VAL A 112 -11.04 1.82 -2.57
CA VAL A 112 -11.23 1.11 -1.29
C VAL A 112 -9.90 0.96 -0.55
N THR A 113 -8.80 0.62 -1.23
CA THR A 113 -7.49 0.53 -0.56
C THR A 113 -7.02 1.88 -0.01
N LEU A 114 -7.27 2.99 -0.71
CA LEU A 114 -6.98 4.34 -0.19
C LEU A 114 -7.83 4.69 1.02
N ILE A 115 -9.12 4.33 1.02
CA ILE A 115 -10.02 4.52 2.17
C ILE A 115 -9.55 3.69 3.36
N LEU A 116 -9.11 2.44 3.15
CA LEU A 116 -8.55 1.61 4.22
C LEU A 116 -7.27 2.22 4.80
N THR A 117 -6.39 2.78 3.97
CA THR A 117 -5.21 3.51 4.43
C THR A 117 -5.57 4.74 5.26
N TRP A 118 -6.67 5.42 4.92
CA TRP A 118 -7.14 6.59 5.66
C TRP A 118 -7.80 6.24 7.01
N ILE A 119 -8.50 5.11 7.09
CA ILE A 119 -9.16 4.62 8.32
C ILE A 119 -8.19 3.90 9.26
N GLY A 120 -7.14 3.26 8.70
CA GLY A 120 -6.06 2.62 9.45
C GLY A 120 -5.31 3.63 10.30
#